data_AF-A0A6I8N0J5-F1
#
_entry.id   AF-A0A6I8N0J5-F1
#
_cell.length_a   1.000
_cell.length_b   1.000
_cell.length_c   1.000
_cell.angle_alpha   90.00
_cell.angle_beta   90.00
_cell.angle_gamma   90.00
#
_symmetry.space_group_name_H-M   'P 1'
#
loop_
_entity.id
_entity.type
_entity.pdbx_description
1 polymer ?
#
loop_
_entity_poly.entity_id
_entity_poly.type
_entity_poly.pdbx_seq_one_letter_code
_entity_poly.pdbx_strand_id
1 'polypeptide(L)'
;MKPLVLSALALLALLSGARGEEGGARLLASKSLLNRYAVEGKDLTLQYNIYNVGSSAALDVELTDDSFPPEDFGIVSGMLNVKWDRIAPWTGRHLGS
;
A
#
# COMPACT_ATOMS: atom_id res chain seq x y z
N MET A 1 33.78 -18.47 -35.66
CA MET A 1 33.36 -18.91 -34.30
C MET A 1 33.08 -17.76 -33.31
N LYS A 2 33.39 -16.49 -33.61
CA LYS A 2 33.21 -15.35 -32.69
C LYS A 2 31.80 -14.69 -32.64
N PRO A 3 30.98 -14.64 -33.72
CA PRO A 3 29.71 -13.91 -33.66
C PRO A 3 28.60 -14.71 -32.98
N LEU A 4 28.62 -16.04 -33.10
CA LEU A 4 27.62 -16.92 -32.49
C LEU A 4 27.73 -16.91 -30.95
N VAL A 5 28.97 -16.82 -30.44
CA VAL A 5 29.25 -16.72 -29.01
C VAL A 5 28.77 -15.36 -28.47
N LEU A 6 28.98 -14.26 -29.21
CA LEU A 6 28.47 -12.95 -28.82
C LEU A 6 26.94 -12.89 -28.82
N SER A 7 26.27 -13.45 -29.84
CA SER A 7 24.80 -13.51 -29.86
C SER A 7 24.23 -14.36 -28.72
N ALA A 8 24.87 -15.50 -28.41
CA ALA A 8 24.45 -16.33 -27.29
C ALA A 8 24.62 -15.61 -25.94
N LEU A 9 25.71 -14.87 -25.76
CA LEU A 9 25.97 -14.10 -24.54
C LEU A 9 24.97 -12.92 -24.39
N ALA A 10 24.63 -12.26 -25.51
CA ALA A 10 23.64 -11.19 -25.53
C ALA A 10 22.22 -11.70 -25.19
N LEU A 11 21.82 -12.87 -25.73
CA LEU A 11 20.55 -13.51 -25.34
C LEU A 11 20.52 -13.91 -23.87
N LEU A 12 21.63 -14.43 -23.33
CA LEU A 12 21.72 -14.83 -21.92
C LEU A 12 21.66 -13.63 -20.96
N ALA A 13 22.26 -12.50 -21.35
CA ALA A 13 22.17 -11.25 -20.61
C ALA A 13 20.73 -10.68 -20.60
N LEU A 14 20.03 -10.74 -21.73
CA LEU A 14 18.62 -10.34 -21.83
C LEU A 14 17.69 -11.21 -20.98
N LEU A 15 17.98 -12.51 -20.87
CA LEU A 15 17.24 -13.45 -19.99
C LEU A 15 17.50 -13.20 -18.49
N SER A 16 18.67 -12.65 -18.14
CA SER A 16 19.05 -12.40 -16.74
C SER A 16 18.56 -11.05 -16.20
N GLY A 17 18.29 -10.08 -17.08
CA GLY A 17 17.84 -8.71 -16.74
C GLY A 17 16.38 -8.59 -16.31
N ALA A 18 15.58 -9.65 -16.42
CA ALA A 18 14.18 -9.67 -15.99
C ALA A 18 13.98 -10.02 -14.51
N ARG A 19 15.04 -9.97 -13.69
CA ARG A 19 14.90 -9.98 -12.23
C ARG A 19 14.58 -8.58 -11.74
N GLY A 20 13.35 -8.13 -12.00
CA GLY A 20 12.76 -7.07 -11.18
C GLY A 20 12.70 -7.59 -9.75
N GLU A 21 13.35 -6.88 -8.82
CA GLU A 21 13.47 -7.13 -7.38
C GLU A 21 12.78 -8.42 -6.89
N GLU A 22 13.57 -9.43 -6.55
CA GLU A 22 13.11 -10.69 -5.98
C GLU A 22 12.26 -10.43 -4.71
N GLY A 23 10.95 -10.30 -4.91
CA GLY A 23 9.89 -10.39 -3.91
C GLY A 23 10.00 -9.51 -2.65
N GLY A 24 9.82 -8.20 -2.82
CA GLY A 24 9.60 -7.27 -1.71
C GLY A 24 8.14 -7.13 -1.28
N ALA A 25 7.93 -6.58 -0.08
CA ALA A 25 6.62 -6.16 0.38
C ALA A 25 6.19 -4.91 -0.39
N ARG A 26 4.93 -4.85 -0.81
CA ARG A 26 4.40 -3.71 -1.58
C ARG A 26 3.00 -3.40 -1.06
N LEU A 27 2.81 -2.21 -0.51
CA LEU A 27 1.51 -1.81 0.01
C LEU A 27 0.75 -0.98 -1.02
N LEU A 28 -0.51 -1.34 -1.25
CA LEU A 28 -1.50 -0.50 -1.89
C LEU A 28 -2.43 0.01 -0.82
N ALA A 29 -2.61 1.32 -0.77
CA ALA A 29 -3.56 1.97 0.12
C ALA A 29 -4.64 2.68 -0.69
N SER A 30 -5.88 2.62 -0.23
CA SER A 30 -6.99 3.40 -0.77
C SER A 30 -7.75 4.07 0.37
N LYS A 31 -8.14 5.34 0.15
CA LYS A 31 -9.02 6.11 1.03
C LYS A 31 -10.34 6.36 0.29
N SER A 32 -11.46 6.13 0.93
CA SER A 32 -12.79 6.34 0.35
C SER A 32 -13.71 7.01 1.36
N LEU A 33 -14.41 8.05 0.91
CA LEU A 33 -15.43 8.71 1.71
C LEU A 33 -16.74 7.94 1.57
N LEU A 34 -17.31 7.48 2.69
CA LEU A 34 -18.57 6.73 2.68
C LEU A 34 -19.78 7.66 2.64
N ASN A 35 -19.64 8.89 3.15
CA ASN A 35 -20.66 9.93 3.01
C ASN A 35 -20.66 10.48 1.58
N ARG A 36 -21.86 10.66 1.01
CA ARG A 36 -21.99 11.29 -0.33
C ARG A 36 -21.69 12.78 -0.31
N TYR A 37 -21.82 13.43 0.85
CA TYR A 37 -21.59 14.85 1.04
C TYR A 37 -20.96 15.09 2.41
N ALA A 38 -19.94 15.94 2.45
CA ALA A 38 -19.47 16.53 3.70
C ALA A 38 -20.41 17.69 4.05
N VAL A 39 -21.04 17.62 5.23
CA VAL A 39 -21.94 18.65 5.73
C VAL A 39 -21.43 19.09 7.08
N GLU A 40 -21.33 20.40 7.28
CA GLU A 40 -20.92 20.98 8.56
C GLU A 40 -21.81 20.48 9.71
N GLY A 41 -21.19 20.08 10.82
CA GLY A 41 -21.90 19.52 11.98
C GLY A 41 -22.44 18.10 11.78
N LYS A 42 -22.01 17.36 10.75
CA LYS A 42 -22.31 15.95 10.53
C LYS A 42 -21.04 15.11 10.51
N ASP A 43 -21.20 13.84 10.90
CA ASP A 43 -20.11 12.87 10.89
C ASP A 43 -19.64 12.62 9.46
N LEU A 44 -18.31 12.63 9.31
CA LEU A 44 -17.61 12.28 8.09
C LEU A 44 -16.95 10.92 8.28
N THR A 45 -17.45 9.92 7.56
CA THR A 45 -17.03 8.53 7.66
C THR A 45 -16.11 8.18 6.51
N LEU A 46 -14.93 7.66 6.86
CA LEU A 46 -13.88 7.29 5.91
C LEU A 46 -13.56 5.81 6.04
N GLN A 47 -13.28 5.21 4.89
CA GLN A 47 -12.79 3.85 4.81
C GLN A 47 -11.38 3.85 4.23
N TYR A 48 -10.46 3.24 4.97
CA TYR A 48 -9.10 2.98 4.56
C TYR A 48 -8.94 1.49 4.31
N ASN A 49 -8.37 1.15 3.16
CA ASN A 49 -7.98 -0.21 2.85
C ASN A 49 -6.49 -0.24 2.56
N ILE A 50 -5.77 -1.16 3.19
CA ILE A 50 -4.34 -1.39 2.96
C ILE A 50 -4.17 -2.85 2.55
N TYR A 51 -3.53 -3.08 1.42
CA TYR A 51 -3.25 -4.41 0.89
C TYR A 51 -1.77 -4.56 0.65
N ASN A 52 -1.20 -5.67 1.12
CA ASN A 52 0.11 -6.09 0.66
C ASN A 52 -0.04 -6.88 -0.64
N VAL A 53 0.35 -6.30 -1.76
CA VAL A 53 0.42 -6.94 -3.08
C VAL A 53 1.83 -7.43 -3.42
N GLY A 54 2.75 -7.31 -2.48
CA GLY A 54 4.08 -7.88 -2.56
C GLY A 54 4.09 -9.37 -2.22
N SER A 55 5.16 -10.04 -2.62
CA SER A 55 5.37 -11.47 -2.30
C SER A 55 6.06 -11.71 -0.97
N SER A 56 6.43 -10.67 -0.21
CA SER A 56 6.91 -10.77 1.17
C SER A 56 6.09 -9.91 2.14
N ALA A 57 6.20 -10.21 3.43
CA ALA A 57 5.41 -9.54 4.47
C ALA A 57 5.89 -8.10 4.67
N ALA A 58 4.95 -7.16 4.75
CA ALA A 58 5.24 -5.80 5.18
C ALA A 58 5.33 -5.80 6.70
N LEU A 59 6.41 -5.23 7.25
CA LEU A 59 6.67 -5.14 8.68
C LEU A 59 6.60 -3.67 9.11
N ASP A 60 6.25 -3.43 10.38
CA ASP A 60 6.21 -2.08 10.97
C ASP A 60 5.41 -1.07 10.12
N VAL A 61 4.23 -1.49 9.66
CA VAL A 61 3.38 -0.67 8.81
C VAL A 61 2.65 0.36 9.65
N GLU A 62 2.78 1.63 9.31
CA GLU A 62 2.06 2.73 9.95
C GLU A 62 1.18 3.44 8.91
N LEU A 63 -0.08 3.69 9.27
CA LEU A 63 -1.00 4.55 8.56
C LEU A 63 -1.29 5.76 9.43
N THR A 64 -0.99 6.94 8.91
CA THR A 64 -1.30 8.22 9.55
C THR A 64 -2.04 9.10 8.55
N ASP A 65 -3.13 9.73 8.99
CA ASP A 65 -3.89 10.69 8.20
C ASP A 65 -4.09 12.01 8.94
N ASP A 66 -3.30 13.01 8.57
CA ASP A 66 -3.31 14.34 9.15
C ASP A 66 -4.24 15.31 8.40
N SER A 67 -5.12 14.81 7.53
CA SER A 67 -6.04 15.66 6.74
C SER A 67 -7.18 16.27 7.57
N PHE A 68 -7.29 15.93 8.86
CA PHE A 68 -8.39 16.31 9.74
C PHE A 68 -7.87 17.11 10.94
N PRO A 69 -7.70 18.43 10.78
CA PRO A 69 -7.24 19.29 11.86
C PRO A 69 -8.22 19.25 13.05
N PRO A 70 -7.72 19.12 14.29
CA PRO A 70 -8.56 18.94 15.47
C PRO A 70 -9.44 20.15 15.81
N GLU A 71 -9.12 21.34 15.29
CA GLU A 71 -9.94 22.55 15.40
C GLU A 71 -11.24 22.47 14.60
N ASP A 72 -11.24 21.76 13.48
CA ASP A 72 -12.39 21.65 12.57
C ASP A 72 -13.10 20.28 12.68
N PHE A 73 -12.37 19.24 13.08
CA PHE A 73 -12.85 17.86 13.11
C PHE A 73 -12.59 17.18 14.46
N GLY A 74 -13.63 16.61 15.04
CA GLY A 74 -13.53 15.68 16.17
C GLY A 74 -13.58 14.23 15.71
N ILE A 75 -12.75 13.36 16.30
CA ILE A 75 -12.83 11.91 16.07
C ILE A 75 -14.05 11.37 16.83
N VAL A 76 -15.08 10.93 16.10
CA VAL A 76 -16.25 10.26 16.68
C VAL A 76 -15.92 8.79 16.99
N SER A 77 -15.25 8.11 16.05
CA SER A 77 -14.89 6.70 16.15
C SER A 77 -13.69 6.39 15.24
N GLY A 78 -12.97 5.31 15.57
CA GLY A 78 -11.79 4.84 14.84
C GLY A 78 -10.50 5.52 15.28
N MET A 79 -9.46 5.39 14.46
CA MET A 79 -8.13 5.95 14.73
C MET A 79 -7.55 6.50 13.42
N LEU A 80 -7.04 7.74 13.47
CA LEU A 80 -6.34 8.39 12.35
C LEU A 80 -4.87 7.97 12.24
N ASN A 81 -4.33 7.39 13.32
CA ASN A 81 -3.03 6.73 13.33
C ASN A 81 -3.21 5.27 13.75
N VAL A 82 -2.74 4.32 12.93
CA VAL A 82 -2.73 2.89 13.23
C VAL A 82 -1.40 2.28 12.83
N LYS A 83 -0.81 1.50 13.74
CA LYS A 83 0.36 0.68 13.47
C LYS A 83 0.02 -0.80 13.45
N TRP A 84 0.57 -1.52 12.47
CA TRP A 84 0.56 -2.98 12.41
C TRP A 84 1.99 -3.50 12.36
N ASP A 85 2.31 -4.43 13.26
CA ASP A 85 3.62 -5.09 13.26
C ASP A 85 3.88 -5.84 11.95
N ARG A 86 2.82 -6.40 11.34
CA ARG A 86 2.93 -7.20 10.12
C ARG A 86 1.64 -7.25 9.29
N ILE A 87 1.80 -7.14 7.97
CA ILE A 87 0.78 -7.48 6.96
C ILE A 87 1.34 -8.56 6.02
N ALA A 88 0.69 -9.73 6.02
CA ALA A 88 1.15 -10.88 5.24
C ALA A 88 1.05 -10.63 3.72
N PRO A 89 1.85 -11.33 2.89
CA PRO A 89 1.78 -11.23 1.43
C PRO A 89 0.36 -11.51 0.93
N TRP A 90 -0.10 -10.77 -0.08
CA TRP A 90 -1.41 -10.93 -0.72
C TRP A 90 -2.61 -10.79 0.22
N THR A 91 -2.44 -10.14 1.38
CA THR A 91 -3.52 -9.91 2.36
C THR A 91 -3.82 -8.42 2.53
N GLY A 92 -5.01 -8.11 3.04
CA GLY A 92 -5.44 -6.74 3.33
C GLY A 92 -5.93 -6.53 4.75
N ARG A 93 -5.92 -5.28 5.20
CA ARG A 93 -6.57 -4.79 6.42
C ARG A 93 -7.57 -3.71 6.03
N HIS A 94 -8.78 -3.82 6.57
CA HIS A 94 -9.85 -2.87 6.39
C HIS A 94 -10.01 -2.07 7.69
N LEU A 95 -9.94 -0.74 7.59
CA LEU A 95 -10.32 0.19 8.65
C LEU A 95 -11.48 1.02 8.12
N GLY A 96 -12.69 0.69 8.54
CA GLY A 96 -13.82 1.61 8.47
C GLY A 96 -14.14 2.06 9.90
N SER A 97 -14.21 3.37 10.12
CA SER A 97 -15.04 3.88 11.20
C SER A 97 -16.50 3.95 10.75
#